data_AF-A0AA35URC3-F1
#
_entry.id   AF-A0AA35URC3-F1
#
_cell.length_a   1.000
_cell.length_b   1.000
_cell.length_c   1.000
_cell.angle_alpha   90.00
_cell.angle_beta   90.00
_cell.angle_gamma   90.00
#
_symmetry.space_group_name_H-M   'P 1'
#
loop_
_entity.id
_entity.type
_entity.pdbx_description
1 polymer ?
#
loop_
_entity_poly.entity_id
_entity_poly.type
_entity_poly.pdbx_seq_one_letter_code
_entity_poly.pdbx_strand_id
1 'polypeptide(L)'
;MVRRWVVWTAGVWLAVVTSVGVAAGAEGEAALRERVKAYWDARKINDLQTLYSMETATVEGRLRPDQMSRTQFSTLRIVGYSITDVRITGDKAEIKLDTEVMHPAMQGKALVGPSIVDYWTYVDGNWYHGERSKSAKGGASPSPRP
;
A
#
# COMPACT_ATOMS: atom_id res chain seq x y z
N MET A 1 46.81 15.41 49.72
CA MET A 1 46.97 16.31 48.56
C MET A 1 47.03 15.48 47.28
N VAL A 2 46.01 15.68 46.43
CA VAL A 2 45.88 15.47 44.97
C VAL A 2 46.45 14.17 44.34
N ARG A 3 45.55 13.20 44.07
CA ARG A 3 45.75 12.16 43.04
C ARG A 3 45.17 12.66 41.71
N ARG A 4 46.04 12.78 40.69
CA ARG A 4 45.72 13.27 39.35
C ARG A 4 45.14 12.12 38.51
N TRP A 5 43.86 12.23 38.13
CA TRP A 5 43.22 11.27 37.22
C TRP A 5 43.50 11.67 35.78
N VAL A 6 44.03 10.73 35.00
CA VAL A 6 44.21 10.89 33.55
C VAL A 6 42.92 10.42 32.88
N VAL A 7 42.16 11.35 32.31
CA VAL A 7 41.00 11.06 31.47
C VAL A 7 41.51 10.85 30.04
N TRP A 8 41.45 9.61 29.54
CA TRP A 8 41.59 9.34 28.11
C TRP A 8 40.19 9.24 27.51
N THR A 9 39.86 10.22 26.68
CA THR A 9 38.71 10.27 25.78
C THR A 9 38.85 9.17 24.72
N ALA A 10 38.04 8.12 24.82
CA ALA A 10 37.86 7.17 23.71
C ALA A 10 36.66 7.63 22.88
N GLY A 11 36.95 7.94 21.61
CA GLY A 11 36.08 8.63 20.68
C GLY A 11 34.74 7.96 20.41
N VAL A 12 33.73 8.82 20.31
CA VAL A 12 32.43 8.53 19.72
C VAL A 12 32.66 8.28 18.23
N TRP A 13 32.63 7.02 17.81
CA TRP A 13 32.42 6.69 16.41
C TRP A 13 30.93 6.86 16.11
N LEU A 14 30.58 8.02 15.57
CA LEU A 14 29.26 8.27 15.00
C LEU A 14 29.17 7.45 13.70
N ALA A 15 28.66 6.23 13.79
CA ALA A 15 28.25 5.48 12.62
C ALA A 15 27.03 6.18 12.02
N VAL A 16 27.27 7.00 11.00
CA VAL A 16 26.21 7.45 10.07
C VAL A 16 25.80 6.22 9.27
N VAL A 17 24.82 5.49 9.78
CA VAL A 17 24.14 4.45 9.01
C VAL A 17 23.20 5.17 8.05
N THR A 18 23.60 5.18 6.78
CA THR A 18 22.80 5.56 5.63
C THR A 18 21.43 4.87 5.64
N SER A 19 20.40 5.71 5.59
CA SER A 19 18.97 5.42 5.56
C SER A 19 18.52 4.77 4.24
N VAL A 20 18.20 3.46 4.25
CA VAL A 20 17.27 2.81 3.31
C VAL A 20 16.66 1.59 4.01
N GLY A 21 15.49 1.75 4.62
CA GLY A 21 14.81 0.63 5.30
C GLY A 21 13.58 0.99 6.13
N VAL A 22 13.03 2.21 5.99
CA VAL A 22 11.93 2.70 6.85
C VAL A 22 10.59 2.03 6.52
N ALA A 23 10.46 1.36 5.36
CA ALA A 23 9.22 0.70 4.99
C ALA A 23 8.88 -0.54 5.85
N ALA A 24 9.88 -1.26 6.38
CA ALA A 24 9.68 -2.55 7.06
C ALA A 24 9.56 -2.47 8.60
N GLY A 25 9.63 -1.27 9.18
CA GLY A 25 9.49 -1.04 10.62
C GLY A 25 8.03 -0.79 11.05
N ALA A 26 7.78 -0.74 12.37
CA ALA A 26 6.46 -0.46 12.94
C ALA A 26 5.87 0.88 12.43
N GLU A 27 6.72 1.89 12.22
CA GLU A 27 6.31 3.17 11.64
C GLU A 27 5.88 3.04 10.17
N GLY A 28 6.56 2.18 9.39
CA GLY A 28 6.22 1.88 8.00
C GLY A 28 4.88 1.15 7.88
N GLU A 29 4.60 0.20 8.79
CA GLU A 29 3.31 -0.48 8.84
C GLU A 29 2.17 0.46 9.25
N ALA A 30 2.39 1.33 10.25
CA ALA A 30 1.39 2.31 10.66
C ALA A 30 1.03 3.26 9.52
N ALA A 31 2.03 3.80 8.82
CA ALA A 31 1.84 4.67 7.65
C ALA A 31 1.11 3.93 6.53
N LEU A 32 1.46 2.67 6.25
CA LEU A 32 0.76 1.85 5.27
C LEU A 32 -0.72 1.66 5.65
N ARG A 33 -1.01 1.29 6.91
CA ARG A 33 -2.39 1.08 7.38
C ARG A 33 -3.23 2.33 7.27
N GLU A 34 -2.67 3.49 7.60
CA GLU A 34 -3.35 4.78 7.41
C GLU A 34 -3.67 5.02 5.93
N ARG A 35 -2.70 4.74 5.05
CA ARG A 35 -2.87 4.89 3.60
C ARG A 35 -3.93 3.94 3.03
N VAL A 36 -3.93 2.69 3.45
CA VAL A 36 -4.95 1.70 3.09
C VAL A 36 -6.33 2.19 3.50
N LYS A 37 -6.48 2.67 4.75
CA LYS A 37 -7.77 3.18 5.23
C LYS A 37 -8.27 4.35 4.38
N ALA A 38 -7.41 5.33 4.10
CA ALA A 38 -7.76 6.48 3.27
C ALA A 38 -8.25 6.04 1.86
N TYR A 39 -7.58 5.04 1.26
CA TYR A 39 -7.99 4.50 -0.05
C TYR A 39 -9.35 3.82 0.01
N TRP A 40 -9.57 2.94 0.99
CA TRP A 40 -10.83 2.21 1.11
C TRP A 40 -12.00 3.09 1.57
N ASP A 41 -11.74 4.14 2.35
CA ASP A 41 -12.72 5.17 2.68
C ASP A 41 -13.11 5.99 1.45
N ALA A 42 -12.14 6.40 0.62
CA ALA A 42 -12.40 7.04 -0.67
C ALA A 42 -13.23 6.13 -1.59
N ARG A 43 -12.96 4.82 -1.57
CA ARG A 43 -13.70 3.82 -2.36
C ARG A 43 -15.15 3.69 -1.93
N LYS A 44 -15.45 3.78 -0.62
CA LYS A 44 -16.84 3.76 -0.10
C LYS A 44 -17.69 4.91 -0.60
N ILE A 45 -17.09 6.08 -0.79
CA ILE A 45 -17.81 7.30 -1.20
C ILE A 45 -17.60 7.68 -2.67
N ASN A 46 -16.92 6.82 -3.46
CA ASN A 46 -16.56 7.06 -4.85
C ASN A 46 -15.74 8.35 -5.07
N ASP A 47 -14.83 8.68 -4.16
CA ASP A 47 -13.90 9.80 -4.35
C ASP A 47 -12.79 9.42 -5.34
N LEU A 48 -13.11 9.61 -6.63
CA LEU A 48 -12.22 9.28 -7.75
C LEU A 48 -10.90 10.03 -7.71
N GLN A 49 -10.90 11.27 -7.21
CA GLN A 49 -9.71 12.11 -7.19
C GLN A 49 -8.71 11.56 -6.17
N THR A 50 -9.18 11.22 -4.97
CA THR A 50 -8.35 10.61 -3.95
C THR A 50 -7.82 9.26 -4.41
N LEU A 51 -8.69 8.38 -4.91
CA LEU A 51 -8.25 7.08 -5.43
C LEU A 51 -7.18 7.24 -6.52
N TYR A 52 -7.41 8.12 -7.50
CA TYR A 52 -6.47 8.38 -8.60
C TYR A 52 -5.10 8.81 -8.08
N SER A 53 -5.05 9.73 -7.10
CA SER A 53 -3.80 10.22 -6.51
C SER A 53 -3.00 9.16 -5.76
N MET A 54 -3.63 8.04 -5.40
CA MET A 54 -3.05 6.96 -4.61
C MET A 54 -2.66 5.76 -5.45
N GLU A 55 -2.98 5.73 -6.75
CA GLU A 55 -2.56 4.67 -7.66
C GLU A 55 -1.09 4.81 -8.06
N THR A 56 -0.36 3.70 -8.01
CA THR A 56 1.04 3.63 -8.49
C THR A 56 1.10 3.97 -9.98
N ALA A 57 0.10 3.55 -10.75
CA ALA A 57 -0.01 3.88 -12.17
C ALA A 57 -0.13 5.39 -12.43
N THR A 58 -0.64 6.17 -11.47
CA THR A 58 -0.71 7.64 -11.59
C THR A 58 0.67 8.26 -11.46
N VAL A 59 1.45 7.88 -10.43
CA VAL A 59 2.81 8.41 -10.26
C VAL A 59 3.76 7.96 -11.37
N GLU A 60 3.49 6.80 -11.99
CA GLU A 60 4.23 6.34 -13.17
C GLU A 60 3.71 6.93 -14.50
N GLY A 61 2.68 7.78 -14.49
CA GLY A 61 2.11 8.39 -15.70
C GLY A 61 1.38 7.42 -16.64
N ARG A 62 1.03 6.22 -16.15
CA ARG A 62 0.34 5.14 -16.89
C ARG A 62 -1.18 5.19 -16.78
N LEU A 63 -1.72 5.95 -15.83
CA LEU A 63 -3.15 6.14 -15.62
C LEU A 63 -3.51 7.62 -15.78
N ARG A 64 -4.56 7.91 -16.55
CA ARG A 64 -5.14 9.25 -16.64
C ARG A 64 -6.43 9.36 -15.81
N PRO A 65 -6.81 10.56 -15.33
CA PRO A 65 -8.00 10.72 -14.50
C PRO A 65 -9.29 10.23 -15.17
N ASP A 66 -9.43 10.41 -16.50
CA ASP A 66 -10.60 9.98 -17.27
C ASP A 66 -10.77 8.44 -17.31
N GLN A 67 -9.69 7.70 -17.09
CA GLN A 67 -9.68 6.23 -17.13
C GLN A 67 -10.07 5.60 -15.79
N MET A 68 -9.95 6.34 -14.68
CA MET A 68 -10.17 5.81 -13.32
C MET A 68 -11.62 5.38 -13.06
N SER A 69 -12.58 6.11 -13.63
CA SER A 69 -14.02 5.86 -13.43
C SER A 69 -14.51 4.52 -14.00
N ARG A 70 -13.82 3.97 -15.01
CA ARG A 70 -14.29 2.82 -15.79
C ARG A 70 -13.96 1.46 -15.18
N THR A 71 -13.02 1.41 -14.24
CA THR A 71 -12.43 0.14 -13.75
C THR A 71 -12.71 -0.12 -12.27
N GLN A 72 -13.10 0.90 -11.51
CA GLN A 72 -13.11 0.85 -10.05
C GLN A 72 -14.42 0.34 -9.42
N PHE A 73 -15.55 0.46 -10.14
CA PHE A 73 -16.88 0.29 -9.54
C PHE A 73 -17.64 -0.89 -10.12
N SER A 74 -18.04 -1.78 -9.20
CA SER A 74 -19.06 -2.79 -9.42
C SER A 74 -20.45 -2.18 -9.20
N THR A 75 -21.49 -2.84 -9.71
CA THR A 75 -22.88 -2.59 -9.30
C THR A 75 -23.04 -2.73 -7.78
N LEU A 76 -22.22 -3.55 -7.13
CA LEU A 76 -22.14 -3.66 -5.68
C LEU A 76 -21.30 -2.51 -5.12
N ARG A 77 -21.88 -1.72 -4.21
CA ARG A 77 -21.16 -0.68 -3.48
C ARG A 77 -20.49 -1.26 -2.26
N ILE A 78 -19.22 -0.95 -2.05
CA ILE A 78 -18.53 -1.25 -0.79
C ILE A 78 -19.08 -0.28 0.26
N VAL A 79 -19.54 -0.83 1.38
CA VAL A 79 -20.08 -0.06 2.51
C VAL A 79 -19.25 -0.23 3.79
N GLY A 80 -18.44 -1.28 3.84
CA GLY A 80 -17.52 -1.56 4.95
C GLY A 80 -16.33 -2.38 4.49
N TYR A 81 -15.26 -2.34 5.27
CA TYR A 81 -14.09 -3.18 5.12
C TYR A 81 -13.40 -3.36 6.46
N SER A 82 -12.66 -4.46 6.60
CA SER A 82 -11.79 -4.72 7.75
C SER A 82 -10.46 -5.25 7.27
N ILE A 83 -9.35 -4.65 7.70
CA ILE A 83 -8.00 -5.15 7.41
C ILE A 83 -7.75 -6.37 8.30
N THR A 84 -7.59 -7.55 7.69
CA THR A 84 -7.39 -8.81 8.40
C THR A 84 -5.94 -9.24 8.49
N ASP A 85 -5.12 -8.84 7.52
CA ASP A 85 -3.70 -9.20 7.47
C ASP A 85 -2.89 -8.10 6.78
N VAL A 86 -1.66 -7.88 7.24
CA VAL A 86 -0.71 -6.94 6.63
C VAL A 86 0.64 -7.62 6.54
N ARG A 87 1.17 -7.72 5.33
CA ARG A 87 2.49 -8.29 5.07
C ARG A 87 3.33 -7.33 4.25
N ILE A 88 4.41 -6.82 4.85
CA ILE A 88 5.39 -5.99 4.16
C ILE A 88 6.59 -6.84 3.76
N THR A 89 7.10 -6.64 2.55
CA THR A 89 8.30 -7.29 2.01
C THR A 89 9.08 -6.28 1.18
N GLY A 90 10.06 -5.63 1.82
CA GLY A 90 10.84 -4.57 1.20
C GLY A 90 9.99 -3.33 0.90
N ASP A 91 9.94 -2.96 -0.37
CA ASP A 91 9.15 -1.86 -0.93
C ASP A 91 7.72 -2.28 -1.31
N LYS A 92 7.31 -3.51 -1.01
CA LYS A 92 5.98 -4.02 -1.37
C LYS A 92 5.19 -4.44 -0.14
N ALA A 93 3.88 -4.39 -0.24
CA ALA A 93 3.00 -4.95 0.75
C ALA A 93 1.78 -5.65 0.14
N GLU A 94 1.32 -6.67 0.85
CA GLU A 94 0.06 -7.36 0.60
C GLU A 94 -0.86 -7.14 1.81
N ILE A 95 -2.08 -6.70 1.54
CA ILE A 95 -3.10 -6.43 2.54
C ILE A 95 -4.27 -7.36 2.27
N LYS A 96 -4.70 -8.12 3.28
CA LYS A 96 -5.97 -8.85 3.18
C LYS A 96 -7.06 -8.03 3.84
N LEU A 97 -8.19 -7.92 3.15
CA LEU A 97 -9.36 -7.22 3.62
C LEU A 97 -10.57 -8.11 3.49
N ASP A 98 -11.44 -8.10 4.49
CA ASP A 98 -12.82 -8.53 4.33
C ASP A 98 -13.68 -7.32 3.99
N THR A 99 -14.65 -7.49 3.08
CA THR A 99 -15.51 -6.38 2.65
C THR A 99 -16.96 -6.60 3.05
N GLU A 100 -17.69 -5.50 3.19
CA GLU A 100 -19.14 -5.48 3.23
C GLU A 100 -19.64 -4.72 2.01
N VAL A 101 -20.61 -5.29 1.31
CA VAL A 101 -21.14 -4.75 0.07
C VAL A 101 -22.64 -4.58 0.14
N MET A 102 -23.17 -3.68 -0.68
CA MET A 102 -24.59 -3.43 -0.79
C MET A 102 -24.98 -3.32 -2.26
N HIS A 103 -25.94 -4.14 -2.67
CA HIS A 103 -26.60 -3.94 -3.96
C HIS A 103 -27.62 -2.81 -3.85
N PRO A 104 -27.69 -1.85 -4.78
CA PRO A 104 -28.64 -0.74 -4.73
C PRO A 104 -30.11 -1.17 -4.56
N ALA A 105 -30.49 -2.32 -5.11
CA ALA A 105 -31.85 -2.86 -4.98
C ALA A 105 -32.18 -3.45 -3.59
N MET A 106 -31.20 -3.61 -2.69
CA MET A 106 -31.36 -4.25 -1.38
C MET A 106 -31.75 -3.29 -0.24
N GLN A 107 -32.26 -2.09 -0.57
CA GLN A 107 -32.84 -1.12 0.37
C GLN A 107 -31.99 -0.87 1.64
N GLY A 108 -30.68 -0.72 1.50
CA GLY A 108 -29.80 -0.41 2.65
C GLY A 108 -29.22 -1.62 3.39
N LYS A 109 -29.58 -2.86 3.03
CA LYS A 109 -29.03 -4.05 3.69
C LYS A 109 -27.61 -4.36 3.19
N ALA A 110 -26.65 -4.29 4.11
CA ALA A 110 -25.27 -4.75 3.87
C ALA A 110 -25.22 -6.29 3.80
N LEU A 111 -24.34 -6.78 2.94
CA LEU A 111 -24.04 -8.18 2.70
C LEU A 111 -22.55 -8.41 2.94
N VAL A 112 -22.19 -9.63 3.36
CA VAL A 112 -20.79 -10.05 3.39
C VAL A 112 -20.26 -10.05 1.96
N GLY A 113 -19.23 -9.26 1.73
CA GLY A 113 -18.50 -9.18 0.47
C GLY A 113 -17.34 -10.16 0.41
N PRO A 114 -16.64 -10.23 -0.73
CA PRO A 114 -15.47 -11.08 -0.86
C PRO A 114 -14.31 -10.60 0.02
N SER A 115 -13.47 -11.54 0.47
CA SER A 115 -12.13 -11.21 0.93
C SER A 115 -11.25 -10.82 -0.26
N ILE A 116 -10.50 -9.73 -0.12
CA ILE A 116 -9.68 -9.12 -1.17
C ILE A 116 -8.22 -9.14 -0.72
N VAL A 117 -7.33 -9.47 -1.66
CA VAL A 117 -5.89 -9.24 -1.50
C VAL A 117 -5.54 -7.98 -2.29
N ASP A 118 -5.12 -6.97 -1.55
CA ASP A 118 -4.81 -5.63 -2.02
C ASP A 118 -3.29 -5.40 -1.99
N TYR A 119 -2.74 -4.75 -3.02
CA TYR A 119 -1.30 -4.67 -3.26
C TYR A 119 -0.81 -3.23 -3.20
N TRP A 120 0.31 -3.02 -2.52
CA TRP A 120 0.86 -1.70 -2.27
C TRP A 120 2.36 -1.66 -2.55
N THR A 121 2.84 -0.52 -3.08
CA THR A 121 4.25 -0.28 -3.37
C THR A 121 4.71 1.02 -2.71
N TYR A 122 5.88 0.99 -2.09
CA TYR A 122 6.52 2.15 -1.48
C TYR A 122 7.40 2.83 -2.51
N VAL A 123 7.06 4.07 -2.87
CA VAL A 123 7.76 4.89 -3.85
C VAL A 123 8.03 6.25 -3.24
N ASP A 124 9.29 6.68 -3.26
CA ASP A 124 9.74 8.02 -2.83
C ASP A 124 9.14 8.53 -1.51
N GLY A 125 9.08 7.65 -0.50
CA GLY A 125 8.62 8.01 0.83
C GLY A 125 7.15 7.74 1.11
N ASN A 126 6.38 7.25 0.14
CA ASN A 126 4.93 7.06 0.28
C ASN A 126 4.44 5.72 -0.28
N TRP A 127 3.32 5.23 0.26
CA TRP A 127 2.67 4.02 -0.20
C TRP A 127 1.61 4.33 -1.27
N TYR A 128 1.66 3.57 -2.36
CA TYR A 128 0.73 3.65 -3.48
C TYR A 128 0.05 2.30 -3.72
N HIS A 129 -1.25 2.33 -3.99
CA HIS A 129 -2.04 1.16 -4.39
C HIS A 129 -1.58 0.71 -5.78
N GLY A 130 -1.46 -0.59 -6.00
CA GLY A 130 -0.88 -1.12 -7.22
C GLY A 130 -1.41 -2.49 -7.58
N GLU A 131 -0.91 -3.01 -8.69
CA GLU A 131 -1.23 -4.38 -9.10
C GLU A 131 -0.36 -5.39 -8.34
N ARG A 132 -0.81 -6.65 -8.30
CA ARG A 132 0.05 -7.76 -7.92
C ARG A 132 1.34 -7.67 -8.74
N SER A 133 2.46 -7.37 -8.09
CA SER A 133 3.73 -7.36 -8.79
C SER A 133 3.94 -8.77 -9.36
N LYS A 134 4.00 -8.89 -10.69
CA LYS A 134 4.42 -10.15 -11.31
C LYS A 134 5.88 -10.33 -10.90
N SER A 135 6.15 -11.20 -9.92
CA SER A 135 7.52 -11.60 -9.62
C SER A 135 8.18 -11.99 -10.94
N ALA A 136 9.31 -11.37 -11.26
CA ALA A 136 10.11 -11.72 -12.42
C ALA A 136 10.54 -13.19 -12.32
N LYS A 137 9.74 -14.10 -12.88
CA LYS A 137 10.16 -15.45 -13.24
C LYS A 137 10.57 -15.39 -14.71
N GLY A 138 11.83 -15.75 -14.94
CA GLY A 138 12.57 -15.45 -16.16
C GLY A 138 12.08 -16.14 -17.44
N GLY A 139 12.71 -15.71 -18.54
CA GLY A 139 13.02 -16.53 -19.72
C GLY A 139 11.85 -16.96 -20.60
N ALA A 140 11.72 -16.28 -21.75
CA ALA A 140 11.36 -16.81 -23.07
C ALA A 140 10.33 -17.96 -23.18
N SER A 141 9.21 -17.68 -23.86
CA SER A 141 9.08 -18.07 -25.27
C SER A 141 7.88 -17.38 -25.95
N PRO A 142 8.00 -17.04 -27.24
CA PRO A 142 6.93 -16.42 -28.01
C PRO A 142 5.81 -17.43 -28.27
N SER A 143 4.56 -16.94 -28.23
CA SER A 143 3.39 -17.70 -28.63
C SER A 143 3.52 -18.20 -30.08
N PRO A 144 3.12 -19.44 -30.41
CA PRO A 144 2.83 -19.77 -31.80
C PRO A 144 1.54 -19.02 -32.19
N ARG A 145 1.60 -18.23 -33.26
CA ARG A 145 0.37 -17.78 -33.94
C ARG A 145 -0.22 -18.95 -34.73
N PRO A 146 -1.55 -19.04 -34.86
CA PRO A 146 -2.15 -19.86 -35.89
C PRO A 146 -1.81 -19.34 -37.29
#